data_AF-B2UH85-F1
#
_entry.id   AF-B2UH85-F1
#
_cell.length_a   1.000
_cell.length_b   1.000
_cell.length_c   1.000
_cell.angle_alpha   90.00
_cell.angle_beta   90.00
_cell.angle_gamma   90.00
#
_symmetry.space_group_name_H-M   'P 1'
#
loop_
_entity.id
_entity.type
_entity.pdbx_description
1 polymer ?
#
loop_
_entity_poly.entity_id
_entity_poly.type
_entity_poly.pdbx_seq_one_letter_code
_entity_poly.pdbx_strand_id
1 'polypeptide(L)'
;MRDLPGHKMIPTPEKTSFLCTLPGPKRDMAYSITVGFIDPTHPNCVQFTSFVGEGRRSFRVLASEEDVPSAARCSIESLCRMAIGQVMRDSLYAMTAVGDHRLDLHAPPWEGELKPAGARSAPRSPGQRSPG
;
A
#
# COMPACT_ATOMS: atom_id res chain seq x y z
N MET A 1 -40.55 9.42 17.92
CA MET A 1 -39.28 9.26 18.64
C MET A 1 -38.21 8.91 17.60
N ARG A 2 -37.02 9.48 17.77
CA ARG A 2 -35.88 9.47 16.84
C ARG A 2 -35.10 8.14 16.90
N ASP A 3 -34.17 7.98 15.95
CA ASP A 3 -33.04 7.00 15.86
C ASP A 3 -33.37 5.64 15.21
N LEU A 4 -32.74 5.17 14.11
CA LEU A 4 -31.37 5.37 13.60
C LEU A 4 -31.32 5.34 12.06
N PRO A 5 -30.47 6.17 11.41
CA PRO A 5 -30.24 6.14 9.97
C PRO A 5 -29.18 5.10 9.61
N GLY A 6 -29.44 4.33 8.54
CA GLY A 6 -28.43 3.70 7.69
C GLY A 6 -27.42 2.80 8.40
N HIS A 7 -27.58 1.48 8.23
CA HIS A 7 -26.41 0.63 8.05
C HIS A 7 -25.69 1.10 6.78
N LYS A 8 -24.96 2.21 6.89
CA LYS A 8 -23.90 2.60 5.99
C LYS A 8 -22.97 1.40 6.07
N MET A 9 -23.03 0.56 5.06
CA MET A 9 -22.00 -0.41 4.72
C MET A 9 -20.69 0.36 4.92
N ILE A 10 -20.02 0.12 6.04
CA ILE A 10 -18.70 0.65 6.27
C ILE A 10 -17.93 -0.05 5.16
N PRO A 11 -17.42 0.65 4.13
CA PRO A 11 -16.59 -0.01 3.14
C PRO A 11 -15.49 -0.69 3.95
N THR A 12 -15.53 -2.02 3.99
CA THR A 12 -14.43 -2.82 4.52
C THR A 12 -13.20 -2.26 3.84
N PRO A 13 -12.21 -1.75 4.57
CA PRO A 13 -11.14 -0.97 4.00
C PRO A 13 -10.54 -1.78 2.88
N GLU A 14 -10.74 -1.30 1.65
CA GLU A 14 -10.21 -1.92 0.45
C GLU A 14 -8.70 -2.02 0.68
N LYS A 15 -8.25 -3.27 0.83
CA LYS A 15 -6.89 -3.73 1.15
C LYS A 15 -5.88 -2.58 1.24
N THR A 16 -5.69 -2.05 2.45
CA THR A 16 -4.82 -0.88 2.70
C THR A 16 -3.34 -1.25 2.79
N SER A 17 -3.03 -2.52 2.56
CA SER A 17 -1.68 -3.07 2.67
C SER A 17 -1.37 -3.89 1.42
N PHE A 18 -0.16 -3.70 0.89
CA PHE A 18 0.34 -4.37 -0.30
C PHE A 18 1.75 -4.88 -0.07
N LEU A 19 2.21 -5.76 -0.95
CA LEU A 19 3.54 -6.33 -1.03
C LEU A 19 4.04 -6.01 -2.43
N CYS A 20 5.21 -5.40 -2.50
CA CYS A 20 5.93 -5.20 -3.75
C CYS A 20 7.35 -5.72 -3.60
N THR A 21 7.98 -6.04 -4.72
CA THR A 21 9.39 -6.37 -4.76
C THR A 21 10.12 -5.19 -5.41
N LEU A 22 11.08 -4.62 -4.68
CA LEU A 22 11.91 -3.51 -5.16
C LEU A 22 13.36 -3.99 -5.27
N PRO A 23 14.17 -3.47 -6.19
CA PRO A 23 15.60 -3.76 -6.26
C PRO A 23 16.25 -3.33 -4.95
N GLY A 24 16.87 -4.27 -4.25
CA GLY A 24 17.65 -4.00 -3.05
C GLY A 24 19.14 -3.83 -3.36
N PRO A 25 19.95 -3.35 -2.40
CA PRO A 25 21.38 -3.08 -2.61
C PRO A 25 22.23 -4.31 -2.97
N LYS A 26 21.72 -5.53 -2.75
CA LYS A 26 22.39 -6.79 -3.12
C LYS A 26 21.54 -7.71 -4.01
N ARG A 27 20.21 -7.60 -3.92
CA ARG A 27 19.21 -8.39 -4.65
C ARG A 27 17.84 -7.79 -4.43
N ASP A 28 16.89 -8.17 -5.26
CA ASP A 28 15.47 -7.85 -5.09
C ASP A 28 14.98 -8.18 -3.68
N MET A 29 14.24 -7.24 -3.10
CA MET A 29 13.85 -7.23 -1.70
C MET A 29 12.36 -6.94 -1.59
N ALA A 30 11.67 -7.77 -0.81
CA ALA A 30 10.25 -7.60 -0.56
C ALA A 30 10.01 -6.45 0.43
N TYR A 31 9.08 -5.57 0.06
CA TYR A 31 8.58 -4.49 0.88
C TYR A 31 7.09 -4.68 1.11
N SER A 32 6.68 -4.53 2.36
CA SER A 32 5.29 -4.36 2.72
C SER A 32 4.96 -2.88 2.74
N ILE A 33 3.99 -2.55 1.92
CA ILE A 33 3.40 -1.24 1.80
C ILE A 33 2.16 -1.20 2.68
N THR A 34 2.01 -0.15 3.47
CA THR A 34 0.82 0.09 4.28
C THR A 34 0.43 1.54 4.12
N VAL A 35 -0.81 1.78 3.72
CA VAL A 35 -1.35 3.13 3.55
C VAL A 35 -1.93 3.58 4.89
N GLY A 36 -1.45 4.73 5.37
CA GLY A 36 -1.98 5.44 6.52
C GLY A 36 -3.04 6.44 6.08
N PHE A 37 -4.07 6.60 6.90
CA PHE A 37 -5.23 7.43 6.64
C PHE A 37 -5.42 8.44 7.77
N ILE A 38 -5.73 9.69 7.44
CA ILE A 38 -6.23 10.65 8.43
C ILE A 38 -7.67 10.29 8.78
N ASP A 39 -8.45 9.93 7.77
CA ASP A 39 -9.82 9.46 7.89
C ASP A 39 -10.12 8.45 6.76
N PRO A 40 -11.26 7.73 6.81
CA PRO A 40 -11.56 6.64 5.87
C PRO A 40 -11.59 7.04 4.38
N THR A 41 -11.63 8.34 4.08
CA THR A 41 -11.68 8.88 2.73
C THR A 41 -10.39 9.59 2.30
N HIS A 42 -9.48 9.87 3.25
CA HIS A 42 -8.27 10.65 2.98
C HIS A 42 -7.00 9.86 3.38
N PRO A 43 -6.35 9.20 2.40
CA PRO A 43 -5.02 8.66 2.62
C PRO A 43 -4.01 9.79 2.82
N ASN A 44 -3.09 9.62 3.77
CA ASN A 44 -2.11 10.63 4.17
C ASN A 44 -0.67 10.15 4.01
N CYS A 45 -0.43 8.84 4.04
CA CYS A 45 0.92 8.34 3.84
C CYS A 45 0.94 6.91 3.31
N VAL A 46 2.07 6.55 2.72
CA VAL A 46 2.39 5.21 2.25
C VAL A 46 3.67 4.79 2.95
N GLN A 47 3.57 3.86 3.89
CA GLN A 47 4.68 3.31 4.65
C GLN A 47 5.24 2.06 3.96
N PHE A 48 6.55 2.04 3.77
CA PHE A 48 7.28 0.90 3.25
C PHE A 48 8.05 0.26 4.39
N THR A 49 7.89 -1.05 4.58
CA THR A 49 8.58 -1.82 5.62
C THR A 49 9.19 -3.05 4.99
N SER A 50 10.51 -3.21 5.11
CA SER A 50 11.15 -4.45 4.68
C SER A 50 11.24 -5.46 5.81
N PHE A 51 10.96 -6.72 5.49
CA PHE A 51 11.07 -7.86 6.39
C PHE A 51 12.30 -8.74 6.13
N VAL A 52 13.09 -8.46 5.08
CA VAL A 52 14.16 -9.36 4.60
C VAL A 52 15.51 -8.63 4.56
N GLY A 53 16.44 -8.92 5.49
CA GLY A 53 17.82 -8.39 5.49
C GLY A 53 18.36 -7.99 6.88
N GLU A 54 19.64 -7.56 6.95
CA GLU A 54 20.23 -6.94 8.15
C GLU A 54 19.53 -5.59 8.44
N GLY A 55 18.67 -5.60 9.45
CA GLY A 55 17.96 -4.42 9.96
C GLY A 55 16.56 -4.25 9.39
N ARG A 56 15.56 -4.10 10.27
CA ARG A 56 14.22 -3.67 9.88
C ARG A 56 14.33 -2.24 9.37
N ARG A 57 14.12 -2.07 8.08
CA ARG A 57 14.15 -0.78 7.39
C ARG A 57 12.73 -0.38 7.08
N SER A 58 12.32 0.78 7.58
CA SER A 58 11.03 1.37 7.26
C SER A 58 11.18 2.83 6.95
N PHE A 59 10.50 3.27 5.90
CA PHE A 59 10.41 4.68 5.51
C PHE A 59 8.99 4.98 5.05
N ARG A 60 8.63 6.26 5.03
CA ARG A 60 7.27 6.70 4.71
C ARG A 60 7.29 7.76 3.63
N VAL A 61 6.31 7.69 2.74
CA VAL A 61 6.00 8.72 1.75
C VAL A 61 4.69 9.38 2.18
N LEU A 62 4.76 10.60 2.66
CA LEU A 62 3.63 11.45 3.02
C LEU A 62 2.97 11.97 1.74
N ALA A 63 1.65 11.83 1.67
CA ALA A 63 0.82 12.35 0.62
C ALA A 63 -0.16 13.33 1.25
N SER A 64 0.02 14.63 0.98
CA SER A 64 -0.94 15.64 1.44
C SER A 64 -2.21 15.56 0.58
N GLU A 65 -3.34 16.05 1.07
CA GLU A 65 -4.59 16.00 0.30
C GLU A 65 -4.42 16.65 -1.08
N GLU A 66 -3.78 17.82 -1.13
CA GLU A 66 -3.41 18.56 -2.35
C GLU A 66 -2.49 17.77 -3.29
N ASP A 67 -1.64 16.90 -2.74
CA ASP A 67 -0.66 16.08 -3.47
C ASP A 67 -1.26 14.75 -3.95
N VAL A 68 -2.54 14.45 -3.70
CA VAL A 68 -3.17 13.19 -4.15
C VAL A 68 -4.18 13.48 -5.27
N PRO A 69 -3.94 13.03 -6.52
CA PRO A 69 -4.88 13.20 -7.62
C PRO A 69 -6.21 12.54 -7.29
N SER A 70 -7.32 13.09 -7.78
CA SER A 70 -8.65 12.53 -7.53
C SER A 70 -8.75 11.04 -7.91
N ALA A 71 -8.03 10.59 -8.95
CA ALA A 71 -7.94 9.18 -9.32
C ALA A 71 -7.29 8.29 -8.25
N ALA A 72 -6.28 8.80 -7.54
CA ALA A 72 -5.62 8.09 -6.43
C ALA A 72 -6.41 8.18 -5.13
N ARG A 73 -7.20 9.26 -4.92
CA ARG A 73 -8.21 9.30 -3.86
C ARG A 73 -9.29 8.23 -4.07
N CYS A 74 -9.61 7.91 -5.33
CA CYS A 74 -10.53 6.83 -5.70
C CYS A 74 -9.90 5.44 -5.72
N SER A 75 -8.57 5.29 -5.61
CA SER A 75 -7.90 3.99 -5.71
C SER A 75 -6.57 3.96 -4.94
N ILE A 76 -6.59 3.26 -3.80
CA ILE A 76 -5.41 3.04 -2.95
C ILE A 76 -4.27 2.37 -3.73
N GLU A 77 -4.60 1.49 -4.68
CA GLU A 77 -3.61 0.87 -5.56
C GLU A 77 -2.84 1.91 -6.39
N SER A 78 -3.54 2.89 -6.97
CA SER A 78 -2.93 3.97 -7.75
C SER A 78 -2.01 4.83 -6.89
N LEU A 79 -2.41 5.13 -5.66
CA LEU A 79 -1.56 5.83 -4.69
C LEU A 79 -0.28 5.03 -4.39
N CYS A 80 -0.41 3.74 -4.10
CA CYS A 80 0.73 2.85 -3.88
C CYS A 80 1.67 2.84 -5.09
N ARG A 81 1.15 2.71 -6.32
CA ARG A 81 1.96 2.71 -7.54
C ARG A 81 2.74 4.02 -7.73
N MET A 82 2.13 5.18 -7.47
CA MET A 82 2.84 6.46 -7.53
C MET A 82 3.96 6.54 -6.50
N ALA A 83 3.65 6.17 -5.25
CA ALA A 83 4.65 6.16 -4.18
C ALA A 83 5.81 5.20 -4.50
N ILE A 84 5.54 4.01 -5.02
CA ILE A 84 6.58 3.07 -5.45
C ILE A 84 7.39 3.65 -6.61
N GLY A 85 6.74 4.27 -7.59
CA GLY A 85 7.40 4.88 -8.74
C GLY A 85 8.43 5.93 -8.32
N GLN A 86 8.07 6.76 -7.35
CA GLN A 86 9.00 7.70 -6.72
C GLN A 86 10.12 7.00 -5.96
N VAL A 87 9.80 6.00 -5.12
CA VAL A 87 10.79 5.22 -4.37
C VAL A 87 11.83 4.59 -5.29
N MET A 88 11.40 4.12 -6.47
CA MET A 88 12.27 3.58 -7.50
C MET A 88 13.13 4.66 -8.16
N ARG A 89 12.53 5.77 -8.57
CA ARG A 89 13.24 6.89 -9.21
C ARG A 89 14.31 7.48 -8.29
N ASP A 90 13.95 7.78 -7.05
CA ASP A 90 14.81 8.44 -6.08
C ASP A 90 15.67 7.46 -5.28
N SER A 91 15.55 6.15 -5.59
CA SER A 91 16.26 5.08 -4.88
C SER A 91 16.08 5.15 -3.35
N LEU A 92 14.89 5.53 -2.87
CA LEU A 92 14.59 5.69 -1.44
C LEU A 92 14.75 4.37 -0.66
N TYR A 93 14.58 3.24 -1.35
CA TYR A 93 14.86 1.89 -0.83
C TYR A 93 16.34 1.70 -0.40
N ALA A 94 17.26 2.53 -0.89
CA ALA A 94 18.66 2.55 -0.48
C ALA A 94 18.93 3.56 0.65
N MET A 95 18.08 4.57 0.80
CA MET A 95 18.21 5.69 1.75
C MET A 95 17.36 5.52 3.01
N THR A 96 17.20 4.28 3.49
CA THR A 96 16.22 3.86 4.53
C THR A 96 16.42 4.45 5.94
N ALA A 97 17.17 5.55 6.08
CA ALA A 97 17.42 6.26 7.33
C ALA A 97 17.03 7.76 7.26
N VAL A 98 16.48 8.25 6.13
CA VAL A 98 16.26 9.68 5.89
C VAL A 98 14.78 10.04 5.96
N GLY A 99 14.25 10.14 7.19
CA GLY A 99 12.99 10.84 7.46
C GLY A 99 11.75 10.38 6.69
N ASP A 100 10.75 11.27 6.67
CA ASP A 100 9.52 11.09 5.88
C ASP A 100 9.66 11.85 4.54
N HIS A 101 9.35 11.21 3.42
CA HIS A 101 9.44 11.80 2.07
C HIS A 101 8.09 12.34 1.62
N ARG A 102 8.04 13.39 0.80
CA ARG A 102 6.77 13.86 0.21
C ARG A 102 6.49 13.17 -1.12
N LEU A 103 5.23 12.82 -1.37
CA LEU A 103 4.77 12.24 -2.62
C LEU A 103 4.98 13.24 -3.77
N ASP A 104 5.72 12.83 -4.79
CA ASP A 104 5.89 13.59 -6.03
C ASP A 104 4.84 13.14 -7.05
N LEU A 105 3.90 14.03 -7.36
CA LEU A 105 2.86 13.84 -8.37
C LEU A 105 3.40 13.67 -9.79
N HIS A 106 4.62 14.13 -10.05
CA HIS A 106 5.28 13.96 -11.33
C HIS A 106 6.00 12.60 -11.44
N ALA A 107 5.98 11.78 -10.40
CA ALA A 107 6.46 10.40 -10.46
C ALA A 107 5.59 9.54 -11.38
N PRO A 108 6.16 8.86 -12.41
CA PRO A 108 5.40 7.89 -13.16
C PRO A 108 4.96 6.78 -12.20
N PRO A 109 3.72 6.30 -12.30
CA PRO A 109 3.27 5.18 -11.50
C PRO A 109 4.10 3.95 -11.83
N TRP A 110 4.46 3.18 -10.81
CA TRP A 110 5.16 1.92 -11.00
C TRP A 110 4.26 0.87 -11.65
N GLU A 111 4.77 0.23 -12.70
CA GLU A 111 4.06 -0.79 -13.49
C GLU A 111 4.32 -2.23 -13.02
N GLY A 112 5.10 -2.41 -11.95
CA GLY A 112 5.43 -3.73 -11.44
C GLY A 112 4.30 -4.42 -10.67
N GLU A 113 4.59 -5.64 -10.23
CA GLU A 113 3.61 -6.49 -9.55
C GLU A 113 3.34 -6.00 -8.12
N LEU A 114 2.14 -5.49 -7.89
CA LEU A 114 1.66 -5.06 -6.58
C LEU A 114 0.68 -6.09 -6.02
N LYS A 115 1.10 -6.88 -5.03
CA LYS A 115 0.30 -7.94 -4.41
C LYS A 115 -0.42 -7.42 -3.18
N PRO A 116 -1.73 -7.56 -3.00
CA PRO A 116 -2.37 -7.15 -1.75
C PRO A 116 -1.91 -8.01 -0.56
N ALA A 117 -1.44 -7.37 0.51
CA ALA A 117 -1.07 -8.01 1.76
C ALA A 117 -2.35 -8.34 2.53
N GLY A 118 -2.60 -9.62 2.82
CA GLY A 118 -3.88 -10.06 3.39
C GLY A 118 -4.84 -10.68 2.39
N ALA A 119 -4.42 -10.86 1.12
CA ALA A 119 -4.85 -12.04 0.38
C ALA A 119 -4.29 -13.26 1.11
N ARG A 120 -4.95 -13.67 2.21
CA ARG A 120 -5.12 -15.09 2.47
C ARG A 120 -5.64 -15.59 1.14
N SER A 121 -4.76 -16.21 0.34
CA SER A 121 -5.16 -17.25 -0.59
C SER A 121 -6.26 -17.96 0.16
N ALA A 122 -7.51 -17.85 -0.30
CA ALA A 122 -8.56 -18.64 0.29
C ALA A 122 -7.94 -20.04 0.38
N PRO A 123 -7.79 -20.65 1.57
CA PRO A 123 -7.43 -22.04 1.58
C PRO A 123 -8.47 -22.67 0.67
N ARG A 124 -8.04 -23.21 -0.47
CA ARG A 124 -8.90 -24.06 -1.28
C ARG A 124 -9.49 -25.01 -0.27
N SER A 125 -10.77 -24.89 0.03
CA SER A 125 -11.43 -25.75 0.99
C SER A 125 -11.11 -27.18 0.56
N PRO A 126 -10.33 -27.95 1.33
CA PRO A 126 -10.16 -29.35 1.01
C PRO A 126 -11.46 -30.02 1.44
N GLY A 127 -12.34 -30.28 0.49
CA GLY A 127 -13.50 -31.14 0.73
C GLY A 127 -14.84 -30.56 0.27
N GLN A 128 -15.17 -30.82 -0.99
CA GLN A 128 -16.45 -31.46 -1.26
C GLN A 128 -16.20 -32.60 -2.24
N ARG A 129 -15.85 -33.76 -1.68
CA ARG A 129 -16.26 -35.04 -2.26
C ARG A 129 -17.74 -35.17 -1.92
N SER A 130 -18.61 -34.91 -2.89
CA SER A 130 -20.01 -35.31 -2.78
C SER A 130 -20.10 -36.81 -3.09
N PRO A 131 -20.72 -37.64 -2.24
CA PRO A 131 -21.17 -38.96 -2.63
C PRO A 131 -22.50 -38.82 -3.40
N GLY A 132 -22.56 -39.48 -4.55
CA GLY A 132 -23.74 -39.67 -5.37
C GLY A 132 -23.50 -40.86 -6.29
#